data_AF-A0A8B6EUM1-F1
#
_entry.id   AF-A0A8B6EUM1-F1
#
_cell.length_a   1.000
_cell.length_b   1.000
_cell.length_c   1.000
_cell.angle_alpha   90.00
_cell.angle_beta   90.00
_cell.angle_gamma   90.00
#
_symmetry.space_group_name_H-M   'P 1'
#
loop_
_entity.id
_entity.type
_entity.pdbx_description
1 polymer ?
#
loop_
_entity_poly.entity_id
_entity_poly.type
_entity_poly.pdbx_seq_one_letter_code
_entity_poly.pdbx_strand_id
1 'polypeptide(L)'
;MENLRKRTDIKLLNDQSKARKLISKPTFHAFKIFNDDLVAVHMLKQRLYLNRPIYVGFTILDLSKTLMYDFHYNYIKDKYGSRATLLFTDTDSLCYNINTDDIYQDMLMEGQTCLIRQSITLNIGFIAL
;
A
#
# COMPACT_ATOMS: atom_id res chain seq x y z
N MET A 1 -7.44 -1.19 4.70
CA MET A 1 -6.52 -1.74 5.72
C MET A 1 -6.95 -1.23 7.09
N GLU A 2 -7.10 -2.11 8.08
CA GLU A 2 -7.62 -1.68 9.39
C GLU A 2 -6.57 -0.88 10.19
N ASN A 3 -7.00 0.24 10.80
CA ASN A 3 -6.14 1.04 11.68
C ASN A 3 -6.44 0.74 13.16
N LEU A 4 -5.62 -0.12 13.74
CA LEU A 4 -5.67 -0.52 15.15
C LEU A 4 -5.57 0.67 16.14
N ARG A 5 -4.96 1.80 15.75
CA ARG A 5 -4.84 3.00 16.60
C ARG A 5 -6.16 3.75 16.78
N LYS A 6 -7.11 3.57 15.85
CA LYS A 6 -8.46 4.15 15.96
C LYS A 6 -9.39 3.35 16.87
N ARG A 7 -8.96 2.18 17.37
CA ARG A 7 -9.77 1.36 18.29
C ARG A 7 -9.71 1.93 19.71
N THR A 8 -10.88 2.27 20.25
CA THR A 8 -11.05 2.69 21.65
C THR A 8 -11.62 1.53 22.47
N ASP A 9 -11.16 1.37 23.71
CA ASP A 9 -11.77 0.44 24.67
C ASP A 9 -12.92 1.16 25.37
N ILE A 10 -14.13 0.59 25.35
CA ILE A 10 -15.32 1.22 25.94
C ILE A 10 -15.79 0.34 27.09
N LYS A 11 -15.91 0.93 28.28
CA LYS A 11 -16.39 0.25 29.49
C LYS A 11 -17.75 0.80 29.89
N LEU A 12 -18.75 -0.08 29.92
CA LEU A 12 -20.09 0.22 30.40
C LEU A 12 -20.16 -0.08 31.91
N LEU A 13 -20.64 0.88 32.68
CA LEU A 13 -20.64 0.84 34.15
C LEU A 13 -21.98 1.35 34.67
N ASN A 14 -22.47 0.73 35.72
CA ASN A 14 -23.61 1.19 36.52
C ASN A 14 -23.14 1.83 37.85
N ASP A 15 -21.94 1.48 38.32
CA ASP A 15 -21.42 1.91 39.62
C ASP A 15 -20.53 3.16 39.50
N GLN A 16 -20.91 4.21 40.22
CA GLN A 16 -20.22 5.51 40.27
C GLN A 16 -18.78 5.38 40.81
N SER A 17 -18.54 4.49 41.77
CA SER A 17 -17.19 4.30 42.36
C SER A 17 -16.20 3.77 41.33
N LYS A 18 -16.65 2.79 40.52
CA LYS A 18 -15.86 2.20 39.42
C LYS A 18 -15.65 3.19 38.29
N ALA A 19 -16.65 4.02 37.98
CA ALA A 19 -16.54 5.10 37.00
C ALA A 19 -15.47 6.12 37.41
N ARG A 20 -15.49 6.62 38.66
CA ARG A 20 -14.45 7.52 39.18
C ARG A 20 -13.04 6.91 39.10
N LYS A 21 -12.90 5.62 39.41
CA LYS A 21 -11.61 4.91 39.31
C LYS A 21 -11.10 4.78 37.86
N LEU A 22 -11.98 4.76 36.87
CA LEU A 22 -11.59 4.72 35.46
C LEU A 22 -11.29 6.10 34.90
N ILE A 23 -12.01 7.13 35.33
CA ILE A 23 -11.76 8.54 34.98
C ILE A 23 -10.40 9.01 35.51
N SER A 24 -9.98 8.53 36.69
CA SER A 24 -8.67 8.89 37.26
C SER A 24 -7.47 8.23 36.56
N LYS A 25 -7.70 7.30 35.62
CA LYS A 25 -6.59 6.68 34.87
C LYS A 25 -6.11 7.60 33.76
N PRO A 26 -4.79 7.61 33.47
CA PRO A 26 -4.23 8.41 32.37
C PRO A 26 -4.70 7.94 30.97
N THR A 27 -5.36 6.79 30.90
CA THR A 27 -5.94 6.26 29.66
C THR A 27 -7.36 6.74 29.40
N PHE A 28 -7.95 7.48 30.35
CA PHE A 28 -9.26 8.07 30.16
C PHE A 28 -9.24 9.04 28.97
N HIS A 29 -10.22 8.92 28.08
CA HIS A 29 -10.39 9.81 26.94
C HIS A 29 -11.66 10.65 27.07
N ALA A 30 -12.80 9.99 27.30
CA ALA A 30 -14.10 10.62 27.40
C ALA A 30 -15.06 9.71 28.16
N PHE A 31 -16.19 10.23 28.62
CA PHE A 31 -17.32 9.40 29.05
C PHE A 31 -18.60 9.92 28.43
N LYS A 32 -19.60 9.04 28.32
CA LYS A 32 -20.94 9.35 27.87
C LYS A 32 -21.95 8.73 28.83
N ILE A 33 -22.82 9.55 29.37
CA ILE A 33 -23.93 9.09 30.22
C ILE A 33 -25.06 8.72 29.27
N PHE A 34 -25.58 7.51 29.38
CA PHE A 34 -26.78 7.11 28.64
C PHE A 34 -28.01 7.41 29.49
N ASN A 35 -28.05 6.86 30.70
CA ASN A 35 -29.12 7.03 31.69
C ASN A 35 -28.49 7.20 33.09
N ASP A 36 -29.29 7.48 34.12
CA ASP A 36 -28.83 7.69 35.50
C ASP A 36 -28.02 6.49 36.04
N ASP A 37 -28.38 5.27 35.62
CA ASP A 37 -27.73 4.03 36.05
C ASP A 37 -26.70 3.47 35.05
N LEU A 38 -26.38 4.17 33.96
CA LEU A 38 -25.48 3.65 32.92
C LEU A 38 -24.60 4.71 32.26
N VAL A 39 -23.29 4.52 32.41
CA VAL A 39 -22.23 5.36 31.83
C VAL A 39 -21.28 4.52 30.99
N ALA A 40 -20.98 4.98 29.78
CA ALA A 40 -19.84 4.53 28.98
C ALA A 40 -18.61 5.37 29.30
N VAL A 41 -17.49 4.72 29.60
CA VAL A 41 -16.18 5.36 29.72
C VAL A 41 -15.30 4.89 28.56
N HIS A 42 -14.87 5.83 27.73
CA HIS A 42 -13.97 5.64 26.61
C HIS A 42 -12.53 5.72 27.10
N MET A 43 -11.78 4.66 26.84
CA MET A 43 -10.41 4.46 27.29
C MET A 43 -9.48 4.24 26.08
N LEU A 44 -8.34 4.91 26.09
CA LEU A 44 -7.26 4.68 25.14
C LEU A 44 -6.57 3.35 25.44
N LYS A 45 -6.21 2.62 24.38
CA LYS A 45 -5.38 1.40 24.51
C LYS A 45 -3.93 1.79 24.77
N GLN A 46 -3.39 1.39 25.92
CA GLN A 46 -1.99 1.66 26.32
C GLN A 46 -0.97 0.93 25.47
N ARG A 47 -1.29 -0.31 25.08
CA ARG A 47 -0.41 -1.18 24.32
C ARG A 47 -1.16 -1.66 23.09
N LEU A 48 -0.51 -1.54 21.94
CA LEU A 48 -1.04 -1.98 20.66
C LEU A 48 -0.09 -3.04 20.10
N TYR A 49 -0.62 -4.23 19.87
CA TYR A 49 0.15 -5.30 19.24
C TYR A 49 -0.08 -5.26 17.72
N LEU A 50 0.96 -4.90 16.97
CA LEU A 50 0.92 -4.82 15.52
C LEU A 50 1.32 -6.17 14.90
N ASN A 51 0.41 -7.13 14.93
CA ASN A 51 0.63 -8.50 14.43
C ASN A 51 0.38 -8.68 12.93
N ARG A 52 0.03 -7.60 12.21
CA ARG A 52 -0.20 -7.62 10.77
C ARG A 52 0.94 -6.88 10.07
N PRO A 53 1.50 -7.43 8.98
CA PRO A 53 2.62 -6.82 8.25
C PRO A 53 2.14 -5.65 7.37
N ILE A 54 1.35 -4.73 7.94
CA ILE A 54 0.77 -3.59 7.22
C ILE A 54 1.88 -2.68 6.68
N TYR A 55 2.80 -2.29 7.56
CA TYR A 55 3.89 -1.39 7.21
C TYR A 55 4.88 -2.05 6.24
N VAL A 56 5.21 -3.32 6.50
CA VAL A 56 6.12 -4.08 5.64
C VAL A 56 5.53 -4.25 4.25
N GLY A 57 4.25 -4.63 4.14
CA GLY A 57 3.56 -4.75 2.86
C GLY A 57 3.48 -3.43 2.11
N PHE A 58 3.28 -2.31 2.81
CA PHE A 58 3.32 -0.98 2.21
C PHE A 58 4.72 -0.61 1.69
N THR A 59 5.77 -0.86 2.47
CA THR A 59 7.16 -0.63 2.04
C THR A 59 7.54 -1.47 0.84
N ILE A 60 7.17 -2.75 0.81
CA ILE A 60 7.44 -3.63 -0.35
C ILE A 60 6.73 -3.09 -1.59
N LEU A 61 5.45 -2.72 -1.47
CA LEU A 61 4.69 -2.16 -2.59
C LEU A 61 5.30 -0.85 -3.13
N ASP A 62 5.77 0.03 -2.23
CA ASP A 62 6.42 1.28 -2.64
C ASP A 62 7.79 1.04 -3.31
N LEU A 63 8.55 0.06 -2.83
CA LEU A 63 9.80 -0.37 -3.48
C LEU A 63 9.53 -0.96 -4.87
N SER A 64 8.52 -1.81 -5.01
CA SER A 64 8.10 -2.36 -6.31
C SER A 64 7.74 -1.26 -7.30
N LYS A 65 6.96 -0.25 -6.89
CA LYS A 65 6.65 0.91 -7.75
C LYS A 65 7.88 1.74 -8.11
N THR A 66 8.83 1.90 -7.19
CA THR A 66 10.07 2.62 -7.44
C THR A 66 10.86 1.96 -8.57
N LEU A 67 10.97 0.63 -8.56
CA LEU A 67 11.62 -0.14 -9.63
C LEU A 67 10.88 0.00 -10.97
N MET A 68 9.55 -0.07 -10.95
CA MET A 68 8.75 0.11 -12.17
C MET A 68 8.90 1.52 -12.76
N TYR A 69 8.94 2.56 -11.92
CA TYR A 69 9.13 3.93 -12.38
C TYR A 69 10.55 4.19 -12.87
N ASP A 70 11.56 3.63 -12.21
CA ASP A 70 12.95 3.68 -12.67
C ASP A 70 13.06 3.08 -14.08
N PHE A 71 12.48 1.90 -14.30
CA PHE A 71 12.42 1.29 -15.62
C PHE A 71 11.66 2.14 -16.66
N HIS A 72 10.53 2.75 -16.29
CA HIS A 72 9.76 3.59 -17.22
C HIS A 72 10.52 4.87 -17.62
N TYR A 73 10.99 5.63 -16.64
CA TYR A 73 11.54 6.96 -16.87
C TYR A 73 13.02 6.93 -17.27
N ASN A 74 13.82 6.09 -16.63
CA ASN A 74 15.27 6.09 -16.84
C ASN A 74 15.71 5.11 -17.94
N TYR A 75 14.90 4.10 -18.28
CA TYR A 75 15.22 3.15 -19.35
C TYR A 75 14.33 3.34 -20.59
N ILE A 76 13.01 3.11 -20.48
CA ILE A 76 12.12 3.15 -21.66
C ILE A 76 12.03 4.55 -22.26
N LYS A 77 11.85 5.58 -21.43
CA LYS A 77 11.74 6.96 -21.91
C LYS A 77 13.07 7.52 -22.43
N ASP A 78 14.19 7.15 -21.84
CA ASP A 78 15.51 7.55 -22.34
C ASP A 78 15.80 6.92 -23.72
N LYS A 79 15.53 5.62 -23.88
CA LYS A 79 15.82 4.87 -25.12
C LYS A 79 14.88 5.18 -26.28
N TYR A 80 13.57 5.21 -26.02
CA TYR A 80 12.56 5.32 -27.09
C TYR A 80 11.89 6.69 -27.14
N GLY A 81 11.94 7.49 -26.07
CA GLY A 81 11.39 8.84 -26.05
C GLY A 81 9.92 8.91 -26.42
N SER A 82 9.61 9.64 -27.49
CA SER A 82 8.25 9.77 -28.05
C SER A 82 7.78 8.53 -28.80
N ARG A 83 8.68 7.60 -29.15
CA ARG A 83 8.35 6.35 -29.86
C ARG A 83 7.75 5.29 -28.94
N ALA A 84 7.84 5.46 -27.62
CA ALA A 84 7.23 4.56 -26.63
C ALA A 84 6.04 5.23 -25.94
N THR A 85 4.88 4.60 -26.09
CA THR A 85 3.62 4.98 -25.44
C THR A 85 3.23 3.90 -24.44
N LEU A 86 3.09 4.27 -23.17
CA LEU A 86 2.59 3.38 -22.13
C LEU A 86 1.07 3.24 -22.28
N LEU A 87 0.58 2.01 -22.46
CA LEU A 87 -0.84 1.71 -22.65
C LEU A 87 -1.54 1.44 -21.32
N PHE A 88 -1.00 0.52 -20.52
CA PHE A 88 -1.54 0.20 -19.19
C PHE A 88 -0.46 -0.41 -18.29
N THR A 89 -0.73 -0.40 -16.98
CA THR A 89 0.14 -0.93 -15.93
C THR A 89 -0.64 -1.91 -15.06
N ASP A 90 -0.05 -3.05 -14.73
CA ASP A 90 -0.53 -3.99 -13.71
C ASP A 90 0.56 -4.17 -12.62
N THR A 91 0.31 -5.04 -11.64
CA THR A 91 1.06 -5.22 -10.37
C THR A 91 2.57 -5.34 -10.54
N ASP A 92 3.03 -5.97 -11.63
CA ASP A 92 4.43 -6.22 -11.97
C ASP A 92 4.72 -6.03 -13.47
N SER A 93 3.77 -5.48 -14.24
CA SER A 93 3.87 -5.42 -15.69
C SER A 93 3.41 -4.10 -16.28
N LEU A 94 4.03 -3.74 -17.40
CA LEU A 94 3.86 -2.51 -18.13
C LEU A 94 3.64 -2.85 -19.61
N CYS A 95 2.48 -2.48 -20.16
CA CYS A 95 2.20 -2.69 -21.56
C CYS A 95 2.55 -1.43 -22.36
N TYR A 96 3.38 -1.58 -23.39
CA TYR A 96 3.83 -0.50 -24.24
C TYR A 96 3.50 -0.73 -25.70
N ASN A 97 3.19 0.36 -26.39
CA ASN A 97 3.29 0.45 -27.83
C ASN A 97 4.61 1.17 -28.15
N ILE A 98 5.56 0.46 -28.79
CA ILE A 98 6.89 0.99 -29.11
C ILE A 98 7.11 0.92 -30.62
N ASN A 99 7.45 2.06 -31.21
CA ASN A 99 7.75 2.17 -32.63
C ASN A 99 9.27 1.95 -32.86
N THR A 100 9.64 0.71 -33.16
CA THR A 100 11.01 0.27 -33.48
C THR A 100 10.98 -0.81 -34.57
N ASP A 101 12.12 -1.06 -35.22
CA ASP A 101 12.20 -2.04 -36.31
C ASP A 101 12.13 -3.48 -35.78
N ASP A 102 12.91 -3.79 -34.72
CA ASP A 102 12.84 -5.06 -34.01
C ASP A 102 13.24 -4.89 -32.54
N ILE A 103 12.25 -5.00 -31.65
CA ILE A 103 12.46 -4.83 -30.21
C ILE A 103 13.34 -5.94 -29.61
N TYR A 104 13.37 -7.14 -30.22
CA TYR A 104 14.15 -8.26 -29.71
C TYR A 104 15.64 -8.04 -29.99
N GLN A 105 15.98 -7.46 -31.14
CA GLN A 105 17.36 -7.06 -31.43
C GLN A 105 17.83 -5.97 -30.47
N ASP A 106 16.98 -4.98 -30.22
CA ASP A 106 17.25 -3.89 -29.27
C ASP A 106 17.51 -4.42 -27.84
N MET A 107 16.90 -5.56 -27.46
CA MET A 107 17.13 -6.22 -26.17
C MET A 107 18.40 -7.09 -26.17
N LEU A 108 18.66 -7.83 -27.25
CA LEU A 108 19.82 -8.71 -27.38
C LEU A 108 21.13 -7.93 -27.41
N MET A 109 21.16 -6.78 -28.08
CA MET A 109 22.36 -5.94 -28.16
C MET A 109 22.75 -5.32 -26.80
N GLU A 110 21.81 -5.21 -25.87
CA GLU A 110 22.04 -4.57 -24.56
C GLU A 110 22.40 -5.55 -23.44
N GLY A 111 22.36 -6.86 -23.69
CA GLY A 111 22.83 -7.87 -22.74
C GLY A 111 22.08 -7.88 -21.39
N GLN A 112 20.88 -7.31 -21.31
CA GLN A 112 20.10 -7.27 -20.07
C GLN A 112 19.07 -8.40 -20.03
N THR A 113 19.35 -9.37 -19.17
CA THR A 113 18.48 -10.44 -18.68
C THR A 113 17.32 -9.88 -17.84
N CYS A 114 16.54 -8.93 -18.36
CA CYS A 114 15.25 -8.60 -17.77
C CYS A 114 14.28 -9.69 -18.22
N LEU A 115 13.68 -10.43 -17.28
CA LEU A 115 12.82 -11.59 -17.53
C LEU A 115 11.46 -11.16 -18.12
N ILE A 116 11.48 -10.61 -19.33
CA ILE A 116 10.28 -10.18 -20.05
C ILE A 116 9.60 -11.43 -20.62
N ARG A 117 8.60 -11.95 -19.91
CA ARG A 117 7.73 -13.01 -20.42
C ARG A 117 6.56 -12.38 -21.17
N GLN A 118 6.48 -12.58 -22.50
CA GLN A 118 5.37 -12.13 -23.34
C GLN A 118 4.73 -13.23 -24.17
N SER A 119 3.40 -13.24 -24.14
CA SER A 119 2.55 -13.87 -25.16
C SER A 119 2.32 -12.86 -26.29
N ILE A 120 2.71 -13.23 -27.50
CA ILE A 120 2.75 -12.40 -28.71
C ILE A 120 1.34 -12.08 -29.24
N THR A 121 1.07 -10.82 -29.59
CA THR A 121 0.29 -10.46 -30.80
C THR A 121 0.76 -9.09 -31.31
N LEU A 122 0.96 -8.98 -32.63
CA LEU A 122 1.60 -7.88 -33.37
C LEU A 122 1.40 -6.44 -32.80
N ASN A 123 2.49 -5.67 -32.81
CA ASN A 123 2.59 -4.22 -32.48
C ASN A 123 2.26 -3.78 -31.04
N ILE A 124 2.07 -4.70 -30.10
CA ILE A 124 1.85 -4.39 -28.69
C ILE A 124 2.76 -5.27 -27.84
N GLY A 125 3.72 -4.67 -27.14
CA GLY A 125 4.65 -5.37 -26.26
C GLY A 125 4.19 -5.31 -24.80
N PHE A 126 3.96 -6.45 -24.17
CA PHE A 126 3.62 -6.59 -22.75
C PHE A 126 4.85 -6.78 -21.82
N ILE A 127 5.52 -5.74 -21.36
CA ILE A 127 6.75 -5.91 -20.56
C ILE A 127 6.39 -6.31 -19.11
N ALA A 128 6.68 -7.55 -18.70
CA ALA A 128 6.64 -7.97 -17.29
C ALA A 128 8.04 -7.82 -16.66
N LEU A 129 8.11 -7.22 -15.46
CA LEU A 129 9.34 -7.01 -14.68
C LEU A 129 9.55 -8.14 -13.65
#